data_AF-A0A929UZL5-F1
#
_entry.id   AF-A0A929UZL5-F1
#
_cell.length_a   1.000
_cell.length_b   1.000
_cell.length_c   1.000
_cell.angle_alpha   90.00
_cell.angle_beta   90.00
_cell.angle_gamma   90.00
#
_symmetry.space_group_name_H-M   'P 1'
#
loop_
_entity.id
_entity.type
_entity.pdbx_description
1 polymer ?
#
loop_
_entity_poly.entity_id
_entity_poly.type
_entity_poly.pdbx_seq_one_letter_code
_entity_poly.pdbx_strand_id
1 'polypeptide(L)'
;MSRKHVKNRVYQRTERKIFNALASISRDKSLAEIQIRELARVAKIAESTFYDHYRNLADLMNKNRAIFLKHLEDELKTNFQLEMSMEQFYEKLFIFYTKKIVWS
;
A
#
# COMPACT_ATOMS: atom_id res chain seq x y z
N MET A 1 15.23 -19.81 -15.60
CA MET A 1 14.88 -18.81 -14.57
C MET A 1 14.72 -19.51 -13.21
N SER A 2 15.44 -19.07 -12.18
CA SER A 2 15.62 -19.79 -10.89
C SER A 2 14.38 -19.75 -9.96
N ARG A 3 14.15 -20.82 -9.17
CA ARG A 3 13.03 -21.00 -8.21
C ARG A 3 12.86 -19.84 -7.21
N LYS A 4 13.94 -19.12 -6.89
CA LYS A 4 13.93 -17.97 -5.96
C LYS A 4 13.12 -16.78 -6.49
N HIS A 5 13.18 -16.51 -7.79
CA HIS A 5 12.44 -15.39 -8.41
C HIS A 5 10.93 -15.62 -8.46
N VAL A 6 10.49 -16.88 -8.66
CA VAL A 6 9.07 -17.23 -8.68
C VAL A 6 8.45 -17.03 -7.30
N LYS A 7 9.14 -17.47 -6.22
CA LYS A 7 8.70 -17.25 -4.84
C LYS A 7 8.50 -15.75 -4.52
N ASN A 8 9.42 -14.90 -4.96
CA ASN A 8 9.30 -13.45 -4.74
C ASN A 8 8.06 -12.85 -5.43
N ARG A 9 7.77 -13.25 -6.68
CA ARG A 9 6.55 -12.78 -7.38
C ARG A 9 5.25 -13.24 -6.73
N VAL A 10 5.20 -14.49 -6.26
CA VAL A 10 4.03 -15.01 -5.54
C VAL A 10 3.84 -14.24 -4.24
N TYR A 11 4.92 -14.02 -3.49
CA TYR A 11 4.90 -13.24 -2.26
C TYR A 11 4.33 -11.82 -2.49
N GLN A 12 4.86 -11.08 -3.47
CA GLN A 12 4.37 -9.74 -3.81
C GLN A 12 2.90 -9.73 -4.28
N ARG A 13 2.48 -10.78 -5.01
CA ARG A 13 1.09 -10.91 -5.44
C ARG A 13 0.15 -11.10 -4.26
N THR A 14 0.56 -11.88 -3.25
CA THR A 14 -0.20 -12.05 -2.01
C THR A 14 -0.29 -10.74 -1.23
N GLU A 15 0.82 -9.99 -1.10
CA GLU A 15 0.80 -8.67 -0.44
C GLU A 15 -0.20 -7.70 -1.10
N ARG A 16 -0.23 -7.68 -2.44
CA ARG A 16 -1.21 -6.87 -3.19
C ARG A 16 -2.66 -7.28 -2.93
N LYS A 17 -2.94 -8.59 -2.83
CA LYS A 17 -4.30 -9.07 -2.49
C LYS A 17 -4.72 -8.59 -1.10
N ILE A 18 -3.82 -8.69 -0.12
CA ILE A 18 -4.06 -8.26 1.27
C ILE A 18 -4.32 -6.75 1.30
N PHE A 19 -3.50 -5.95 0.61
CA PHE A 19 -3.67 -4.50 0.55
C PHE A 19 -4.99 -4.09 -0.12
N ASN A 20 -5.35 -4.71 -1.26
CA ASN A 20 -6.60 -4.41 -1.95
C ASN A 20 -7.83 -4.78 -1.10
N ALA A 21 -7.77 -5.89 -0.37
CA ALA A 21 -8.82 -6.27 0.56
C ALA A 21 -8.96 -5.26 1.69
N LEU A 22 -7.85 -4.79 2.26
CA LEU A 22 -7.84 -3.74 3.27
C LEU A 22 -8.48 -2.45 2.74
N ALA A 23 -8.09 -2.01 1.55
CA ALA A 23 -8.65 -0.82 0.91
C ALA A 23 -10.16 -0.93 0.68
N SER A 24 -10.64 -2.11 0.27
CA SER A 24 -12.06 -2.37 0.09
C SER A 24 -12.84 -2.29 1.40
N ILE A 25 -12.33 -2.94 2.46
CA ILE A 25 -12.99 -2.99 3.76
C ILE A 25 -12.99 -1.61 4.45
N SER A 26 -11.89 -0.86 4.30
CA SER A 26 -11.72 0.44 4.96
C SER A 26 -12.62 1.55 4.40
N ARG A 27 -13.40 1.27 3.33
CA ARG A 27 -14.43 2.19 2.83
C ARG A 27 -15.63 2.27 3.78
N ASP A 28 -15.96 1.17 4.44
CA ASP A 28 -17.20 1.01 5.21
C ASP A 28 -16.97 0.97 6.72
N LYS A 29 -15.74 0.75 7.18
CA LYS A 29 -15.43 0.63 8.61
C LYS A 29 -14.03 1.10 8.98
N SER A 30 -13.85 1.41 10.25
CA SER A 30 -12.57 1.86 10.78
C SER A 30 -11.53 0.74 10.83
N LEU A 31 -10.25 1.08 10.68
CA LEU A 31 -9.13 0.15 10.82
C LEU A 31 -9.16 -0.61 12.16
N ALA A 32 -9.60 0.04 13.24
CA ALA A 32 -9.67 -0.56 14.57
C ALA A 32 -10.67 -1.73 14.66
N GLU A 33 -11.64 -1.79 13.74
CA GLU A 33 -12.70 -2.78 13.72
C GLU A 33 -12.39 -3.94 12.76
N ILE A 34 -11.29 -3.86 12.00
CA ILE A 34 -10.93 -4.88 11.01
C ILE A 34 -10.32 -6.09 11.70
N GLN A 35 -11.01 -7.23 11.62
CA GLN A 35 -10.48 -8.52 12.05
C GLN A 35 -9.69 -9.21 10.93
N ILE A 36 -8.60 -9.89 11.28
CA ILE A 36 -7.75 -10.62 10.31
C ILE A 36 -8.52 -11.68 9.53
N ARG A 37 -9.42 -12.40 10.19
CA ARG A 37 -10.29 -13.41 9.53
C ARG A 37 -11.12 -12.85 8.38
N GLU A 38 -11.59 -11.62 8.53
CA GLU A 38 -12.42 -10.97 7.53
C GLU A 38 -11.55 -10.43 6.40
N LEU A 39 -10.42 -9.81 6.74
CA LEU A 39 -9.43 -9.37 5.77
C LEU A 39 -8.95 -10.54 4.89
N ALA A 40 -8.62 -11.68 5.50
CA ALA A 40 -8.19 -12.89 4.81
C ALA A 40 -9.31 -13.44 3.88
N ARG A 41 -10.57 -13.42 4.33
CA ARG A 41 -11.73 -13.80 3.52
C ARG A 41 -11.87 -12.94 2.28
N VAL A 42 -11.80 -11.60 2.42
CA VAL A 42 -11.91 -10.66 1.30
C VAL A 42 -10.71 -10.81 0.34
N ALA A 43 -9.51 -11.01 0.88
CA ALA A 43 -8.29 -11.26 0.09
C ALA A 43 -8.25 -12.63 -0.59
N LYS A 44 -9.17 -13.54 -0.24
CA LYS A 44 -9.23 -14.94 -0.70
C LYS A 44 -7.93 -15.69 -0.39
N ILE A 45 -7.48 -15.62 0.86
CA ILE A 45 -6.32 -16.35 1.40
C ILE A 45 -6.68 -16.99 2.74
N ALA A 46 -5.87 -17.95 3.20
CA ALA A 46 -5.96 -18.44 4.57
C ALA A 46 -5.41 -17.39 5.56
N GLU A 47 -5.91 -17.39 6.80
CA GLU A 47 -5.36 -16.54 7.86
C GLU A 47 -3.88 -16.85 8.13
N SER A 48 -3.48 -18.12 8.05
CA SER A 48 -2.06 -18.52 8.15
C SER A 48 -1.20 -17.81 7.11
N THR A 49 -1.69 -17.70 5.87
CA THR A 49 -1.01 -16.96 4.80
C THR A 49 -0.92 -15.46 5.08
N PHE A 50 -1.87 -14.86 5.83
CA PHE A 50 -1.69 -13.49 6.31
C PHE A 50 -0.51 -13.41 7.28
N TYR A 51 -0.45 -14.34 8.24
CA TYR A 51 0.60 -14.38 9.25
C TYR A 51 2.00 -14.71 8.70
N ASP A 52 2.08 -15.38 7.56
CA ASP A 52 3.34 -15.56 6.81
C ASP A 52 3.92 -14.23 6.30
N HIS A 53 3.08 -13.19 6.17
CA HIS A 53 3.45 -11.89 5.61
C HIS A 53 3.49 -10.77 6.67
N TYR A 54 2.60 -10.81 7.65
CA TYR A 54 2.39 -9.74 8.63
C TYR A 54 2.02 -10.29 10.01
N ARG A 55 2.52 -9.67 11.08
CA ARG A 55 2.18 -10.10 12.45
C ARG A 55 0.75 -9.75 12.85
N ASN A 56 0.26 -8.60 12.38
CA ASN A 56 -1.06 -8.05 12.69
C ASN A 56 -1.40 -6.92 11.70
N LEU A 57 -2.56 -6.29 11.88
CA LEU A 57 -3.00 -5.18 11.04
C LEU A 57 -2.06 -3.96 11.10
N ALA A 58 -1.49 -3.64 12.26
CA ALA A 58 -0.58 -2.50 12.41
C ALA A 58 0.71 -2.71 11.62
N ASP A 59 1.25 -3.94 11.60
CA ASP A 59 2.42 -4.31 10.80
C ASP A 59 2.15 -4.13 9.29
N LEU A 60 0.99 -4.60 8.81
CA LEU A 60 0.53 -4.34 7.44
C LEU A 60 0.48 -2.83 7.13
N MET A 61 -0.10 -2.02 8.02
CA MET A 61 -0.21 -0.58 7.84
C MET A 61 1.16 0.11 7.80
N ASN A 62 2.06 -0.25 8.72
CA ASN A 62 3.40 0.33 8.80
C ASN A 62 4.22 0.00 7.56
N LYS A 63 4.18 -1.25 7.09
CA LYS A 63 4.86 -1.65 5.85
C LYS A 63 4.35 -0.86 4.65
N ASN A 64 3.03 -0.72 4.51
CA ASN A 64 2.45 0.05 3.40
C ASN A 64 2.76 1.54 3.51
N ARG A 65 2.76 2.12 4.71
CA ARG A 65 3.17 3.51 4.95
C ARG A 65 4.61 3.75 4.53
N ALA A 66 5.53 2.85 4.92
CA ALA A 66 6.92 2.97 4.53
C ALA A 66 7.11 2.90 2.99
N ILE A 67 6.38 2.00 2.33
CA ILE A 67 6.37 1.89 0.86
C ILE A 67 5.82 3.18 0.23
N PHE A 68 4.70 3.70 0.73
CA PHE A 68 4.11 4.94 0.25
C PHE A 68 5.06 6.13 0.42
N LEU A 69 5.65 6.30 1.61
CA LEU A 69 6.59 7.38 1.89
C LEU A 69 7.83 7.29 1.01
N LYS A 70 8.33 6.08 0.75
CA LYS A 70 9.45 5.89 -0.19
C LYS A 70 9.07 6.29 -1.61
N HIS A 71 7.90 5.87 -2.09
CA HIS A 71 7.44 6.29 -3.42
C HIS A 71 7.23 7.79 -3.51
N LEU A 72 6.70 8.41 -2.46
CA LEU A 72 6.57 9.85 -2.36
C LEU A 72 7.95 10.52 -2.39
N GLU A 73 8.92 10.03 -1.62
CA GLU A 73 10.30 10.56 -1.61
C GLU A 73 10.97 10.43 -2.98
N ASP A 74 10.81 9.29 -3.66
CA ASP A 74 11.36 9.05 -4.99
C ASP A 74 10.72 9.99 -6.02
N GLU A 75 9.40 10.21 -5.94
CA GLU A 75 8.69 11.16 -6.79
C GLU A 75 9.08 12.61 -6.47
N LEU A 76 9.28 12.96 -5.20
CA LEU A 76 9.82 14.25 -4.78
C LEU A 76 11.21 14.47 -5.38
N LYS A 77 12.14 13.53 -5.23
CA LYS A 77 13.50 13.65 -5.78
C LYS A 77 13.53 13.74 -7.31
N THR A 78 12.62 13.05 -7.99
CA THR A 78 12.62 13.00 -9.46
C THR A 78 11.89 14.18 -10.09
N ASN A 79 10.81 14.65 -9.46
CA ASN A 79 9.90 15.63 -10.06
C ASN A 79 9.91 17.00 -9.39
N PHE A 80 10.53 17.14 -8.22
CA PHE A 80 10.56 18.39 -7.45
C PHE A 80 12.01 18.90 -7.41
N GLN A 81 12.24 20.05 -8.03
CA GLN A 81 13.55 20.67 -8.02
C GLN A 81 13.72 21.50 -6.74
N LEU A 82 14.93 21.52 -6.18
CA LEU A 82 15.24 22.21 -4.91
C LEU A 82 15.00 23.74 -4.96
N GLU A 83 14.79 24.32 -6.15
CA GLU A 83 14.54 25.75 -6.35
C GLU A 83 13.08 26.11 -6.71
N MET A 84 12.15 25.17 -6.64
CA MET A 84 10.76 25.45 -7.00
C MET A 84 10.03 26.30 -5.97
N SER A 85 9.15 27.18 -6.43
CA SER A 85 8.35 28.04 -5.54
C SER A 85 7.31 27.23 -4.76
N MET A 86 6.84 27.78 -3.64
CA MET A 86 5.78 27.16 -2.84
C MET A 86 4.51 26.88 -3.66
N GLU A 87 4.17 27.75 -4.60
CA GLU A 87 3.02 27.58 -5.49
C GLU A 87 3.18 26.34 -6.40
N GLN A 88 4.33 26.21 -7.06
CA GLN A 88 4.65 25.06 -7.91
C GLN A 88 4.70 23.75 -7.11
N PHE A 89 5.15 23.83 -5.86
CA PHE A 89 5.16 22.69 -4.95
C PHE A 89 3.74 22.21 -4.64
N TYR A 90 2.84 23.13 -4.29
CA TYR A 90 1.44 22.80 -4.01
C TYR A 90 0.69 22.28 -5.24
N GLU A 91 0.92 22.85 -6.42
CA GLU A 91 0.33 22.32 -7.66
C GLU A 91 0.75 20.87 -7.92
N LYS A 92 2.04 20.55 -7.76
CA LYS A 92 2.53 19.18 -7.95
C LYS A 92 2.00 18.21 -6.88
N LEU A 93 1.94 18.63 -5.61
CA LEU A 93 1.29 17.83 -4.55
C LEU A 93 -0.19 17.59 -4.85
N PHE A 94 -0.91 18.61 -5.31
CA PHE A 94 -2.33 18.50 -5.66
C PHE A 94 -2.55 17.53 -6.83
N ILE A 95 -1.73 17.58 -7.87
CA ILE A 95 -1.76 16.64 -9.00
C ILE A 95 -1.47 15.20 -8.52
N PHE A 96 -0.48 15.02 -7.65
CA PHE A 96 -0.14 13.71 -7.07
C PHE A 96 -1.32 13.12 -6.28
N TYR A 97 -1.94 13.92 -5.40
CA TYR A 97 -3.09 13.50 -4.60
C TYR A 97 -4.31 13.17 -5.46
N THR A 98 -4.62 13.99 -6.46
CA THR A 98 -5.82 13.83 -7.28
C THR A 98 -5.72 12.68 -8.29
N LYS A 99 -4.55 12.46 -8.91
CA LYS A 99 -4.34 11.32 -9.83
C LYS A 99 -4.46 9.96 -9.15
N LYS A 100 -4.14 9.85 -7.87
CA LYS A 100 -4.16 8.56 -7.13
C LYS A 100 -5.45 8.28 -6.37
N ILE A 101 -6.25 9.28 -6.03
CA ILE A 101 -7.49 9.10 -5.24
C ILE A 101 -8.73 8.92 -6.15
N VAL A 102 -8.75 9.47 -7.36
CA VAL A 102 -9.93 9.45 -8.24
C VAL A 102 -10.05 8.16 -9.08
N TRP A 103 -9.02 7.30 -9.10
CA TRP A 103 -9.05 6.00 -9.81
C TRP A 103 -8.57 4.85 -8.91
N SER A 104 -9.28 4.56 -7.81
CA SER A 104 -9.07 3.37 -6.94
C SER A 104 -10.37 2.76 -6.42
#